data_AF-A0A1B8XUJ1-F1
#
_entry.id   AF-A0A1B8XUJ1-F1
#
_cell.length_a   1.000
_cell.length_b   1.000
_cell.length_c   1.000
_cell.angle_alpha   90.00
_cell.angle_beta   90.00
_cell.angle_gamma   90.00
#
_symmetry.space_group_name_H-M   'P 1'
#
loop_
_entity.id
_entity.type
_entity.pdbx_description
1 polymer ?
#
loop_
_entity_poly.entity_id
_entity_poly.type
_entity_poly.pdbx_seq_one_letter_code
_entity_poly.pdbx_strand_id
1 'polypeptide(L)'
;MDKFRMIFQFLQSNQESFMNGICGIMALASAHLYTAFDFNCPCLPGYNMSYGMGVLFVPPIVLFLLGFVMNNNVSMLAEEWKRPTGKRQKDAAVLRYMFCSMTQRALIAPAVWISVTLLHGKCFICAFSTSVPLDKIGNKTGLNLPDKEIKRILARLPCKDIYNGHEIVPQEVAERYLRCISQAVGWAFVLIMTFIAFLIRAIRPCFTQAAFLKSKYWSHYIDIERKLFDETCTEHAKSFAKMCIQQFFETINKDMAVGHSHMLEEKEKEQEENEKLLGITDQNTMNK
;
A
#
# COMPACT_ATOMS: atom_id res chain seq x y z
N MET A 1 6.05 9.99 -23.49
CA MET A 1 6.25 8.94 -22.46
C MET A 1 7.68 8.93 -21.91
N ASP A 2 8.64 9.61 -22.55
CA ASP A 2 10.08 9.48 -22.27
C ASP A 2 10.54 10.20 -21.00
N LYS A 3 9.84 11.27 -20.60
CA LYS A 3 10.11 12.00 -19.34
C LYS A 3 9.85 11.13 -18.10
N PHE A 4 8.84 10.25 -18.16
CA PHE A 4 8.53 9.31 -17.07
C PHE A 4 9.55 8.17 -17.00
N ARG A 5 10.07 7.72 -18.16
CA ARG A 5 11.13 6.70 -18.23
C ARG A 5 12.45 7.17 -17.61
N MET A 6 12.79 8.45 -17.78
CA MET A 6 14.01 9.03 -17.20
C MET A 6 13.90 9.14 -15.67
N ILE A 7 12.74 9.56 -15.16
CA ILE A 7 12.44 9.58 -13.71
C ILE A 7 12.45 8.14 -13.17
N PHE A 8 11.90 7.18 -13.90
CA PHE A 8 11.90 5.75 -13.56
C PHE A 8 13.32 5.17 -13.41
N GLN A 9 14.23 5.43 -14.36
CA GLN A 9 15.62 4.97 -14.25
C GLN A 9 16.38 5.62 -13.09
N PHE A 10 16.13 6.92 -12.83
CA PHE A 10 16.73 7.63 -11.72
C PHE A 10 16.26 7.13 -10.35
N LEU A 11 14.99 6.73 -10.24
CA LEU A 11 14.41 6.15 -9.02
C LEU A 11 14.89 4.71 -8.76
N GLN A 12 15.18 3.96 -9.82
CA GLN A 12 15.62 2.57 -9.72
C GLN A 12 17.11 2.43 -9.32
N SER A 13 17.97 3.40 -9.66
CA SER A 13 19.41 3.35 -9.36
C SER A 13 19.80 3.73 -7.93
N ASN A 14 18.91 4.39 -7.17
CA ASN A 14 19.19 4.90 -5.82
C ASN A 14 18.36 4.17 -4.72
N GLN A 15 18.39 2.84 -4.72
CA GLN A 15 17.63 1.98 -3.79
C GLN A 15 17.93 2.22 -2.29
N GLU A 16 19.08 2.78 -1.92
CA GLU A 16 19.39 3.11 -0.51
C GLU A 16 18.73 4.40 0.00
N SER A 17 18.40 5.35 -0.87
CA SER A 17 18.04 6.72 -0.46
C SER A 17 16.53 6.95 -0.32
N PHE A 18 15.70 6.20 -1.03
CA PHE A 18 14.24 6.38 -1.00
C PHE A 18 13.51 5.13 -0.54
N MET A 19 13.60 4.85 0.77
CA MET A 19 12.51 4.28 1.56
C MET A 19 11.69 3.17 0.85
N ASN A 20 12.27 1.96 0.76
CA ASN A 20 11.69 0.72 0.19
C ASN A 20 11.15 0.88 -1.25
N GLY A 21 11.82 0.29 -2.25
CA GLY A 21 11.40 0.34 -3.67
C GLY A 21 9.91 0.04 -3.95
N ILE A 22 9.23 -0.71 -3.07
CA ILE A 22 7.78 -0.96 -3.09
C ILE A 22 6.95 0.35 -3.08
N CYS A 23 7.33 1.35 -2.30
CA CYS A 23 6.59 2.63 -2.24
C CYS A 23 6.69 3.41 -3.55
N GLY A 24 7.86 3.39 -4.19
CA GLY A 24 8.08 3.99 -5.51
C GLY A 24 7.26 3.28 -6.59
N ILE A 25 7.23 1.95 -6.57
CA ILE A 25 6.43 1.15 -7.51
C ILE A 25 4.93 1.44 -7.33
N MET A 26 4.43 1.48 -6.09
CA MET A 26 3.02 1.82 -5.83
C MET A 26 2.64 3.23 -6.29
N ALA A 27 3.54 4.21 -6.12
CA ALA A 27 3.33 5.57 -6.59
C ALA A 27 3.28 5.66 -8.13
N LEU A 28 4.12 4.88 -8.81
CA LEU A 28 4.08 4.79 -10.27
C LEU A 28 2.80 4.07 -10.74
N ALA A 29 2.47 2.95 -10.11
CA ALA A 29 1.25 2.20 -10.40
C ALA A 29 0.01 3.07 -10.21
N SER A 30 -0.04 3.94 -9.17
CA SER A 30 -1.17 4.84 -8.96
C SER A 30 -1.31 5.89 -10.07
N ALA A 31 -0.21 6.47 -10.53
CA ALA A 31 -0.23 7.40 -11.67
C ALA A 31 -0.66 6.69 -12.97
N HIS A 32 -0.14 5.49 -13.23
CA HIS A 32 -0.51 4.70 -14.40
C HIS A 32 -1.98 4.28 -14.37
N LEU A 33 -2.47 3.83 -13.21
CA LEU A 33 -3.87 3.48 -13.00
C LEU A 33 -4.79 4.68 -13.28
N TYR A 34 -4.43 5.89 -12.85
CA TYR A 34 -5.20 7.09 -13.16
C TYR A 34 -5.24 7.38 -14.66
N THR A 35 -4.13 7.20 -15.38
CA THR A 35 -4.10 7.43 -16.84
C THR A 35 -4.88 6.38 -17.63
N ALA A 36 -4.94 5.14 -17.12
CA ALA A 36 -5.72 4.07 -17.72
C ALA A 36 -7.21 4.12 -17.33
N PHE A 37 -7.54 4.81 -16.24
CA PHE A 37 -8.90 4.96 -15.76
C PHE A 37 -9.71 5.86 -16.71
N ASP A 38 -10.76 5.29 -17.30
CA ASP A 38 -11.66 6.02 -18.17
C ASP A 38 -12.72 6.79 -17.35
N PHE A 39 -12.40 8.05 -17.04
CA PHE A 39 -13.28 8.93 -16.30
C PHE A 39 -14.44 9.42 -17.17
N ASN A 40 -15.65 9.01 -16.81
CA ASN A 40 -16.90 9.38 -17.49
C ASN A 40 -17.85 10.08 -16.51
N CYS A 41 -17.95 11.41 -16.60
CA CYS A 41 -18.83 12.18 -15.73
C CYS A 41 -20.30 11.88 -16.07
N PRO A 42 -21.17 11.62 -15.07
CA PRO A 42 -22.57 11.27 -15.32
C PRO A 42 -23.40 12.44 -15.88
N CYS A 43 -22.92 13.67 -15.75
CA CYS A 43 -23.59 14.89 -16.23
C CYS A 43 -25.03 15.06 -15.72
N LEU A 44 -25.23 14.67 -14.45
CA LEU A 44 -26.47 14.75 -13.71
C LEU A 44 -26.28 15.64 -12.48
N PRO A 45 -27.16 16.64 -12.24
CA PRO A 45 -26.95 17.66 -11.21
C PRO A 45 -26.81 17.13 -9.79
N GLY A 46 -27.41 15.97 -9.48
CA GLY A 46 -27.30 15.34 -8.16
C GLY A 46 -26.09 14.42 -7.97
N TYR A 47 -25.51 13.89 -9.05
CA TYR A 47 -24.47 12.84 -8.99
C TYR A 47 -23.06 13.35 -9.30
N ASN A 48 -22.95 14.48 -10.00
CA ASN A 48 -21.67 15.05 -10.42
C ASN A 48 -20.70 15.28 -9.26
N MET A 49 -21.17 15.88 -8.16
CA MET A 49 -20.37 16.15 -6.97
C MET A 49 -19.87 14.87 -6.31
N SER A 50 -20.78 13.93 -6.02
CA SER A 50 -20.43 12.67 -5.38
C SER A 50 -19.51 11.80 -6.24
N TYR A 51 -19.72 11.77 -7.56
CA TYR A 51 -18.89 11.00 -8.48
C TYR A 51 -17.47 11.59 -8.57
N GLY A 52 -17.35 12.90 -8.81
CA GLY A 52 -16.05 13.57 -8.91
C GLY A 52 -15.25 13.51 -7.60
N MET A 53 -15.91 13.72 -6.46
CA MET A 53 -15.28 13.59 -5.14
C MET A 53 -14.93 12.13 -4.81
N GLY A 54 -15.78 11.18 -5.21
CA GLY A 54 -15.53 9.76 -5.05
C GLY A 54 -14.23 9.32 -5.73
N VAL A 55 -14.02 9.70 -7.00
CA VAL A 55 -12.78 9.39 -7.73
C VAL A 55 -11.57 10.12 -7.13
N LEU A 56 -11.77 11.30 -6.54
CA LEU A 56 -10.70 12.04 -5.88
C LEU A 56 -10.23 11.39 -4.55
N PHE A 57 -11.13 10.79 -3.75
CA PHE A 57 -10.81 10.32 -2.39
C PHE A 57 -10.84 8.81 -2.18
N VAL A 58 -11.71 8.07 -2.87
CA VAL A 58 -11.86 6.62 -2.67
C VAL A 58 -10.60 5.85 -3.11
N PRO A 59 -10.02 6.06 -4.30
CA PRO A 59 -8.80 5.36 -4.70
C PRO A 59 -7.60 5.65 -3.77
N PRO A 60 -7.35 6.89 -3.30
CA PRO A 60 -6.36 7.15 -2.25
C PRO A 60 -6.55 6.34 -0.97
N ILE A 61 -7.80 6.14 -0.51
CA ILE A 61 -8.07 5.32 0.68
C ILE A 61 -7.70 3.86 0.41
N VAL A 62 -8.07 3.32 -0.76
CA VAL A 62 -7.71 1.95 -1.16
C VAL A 62 -6.19 1.79 -1.27
N LEU A 63 -5.50 2.73 -1.91
CA LEU A 63 -4.04 2.73 -2.03
C LEU A 63 -3.34 2.83 -0.68
N PHE A 64 -3.89 3.59 0.26
CA PHE A 64 -3.37 3.71 1.61
C PHE A 64 -3.46 2.35 2.34
N LEU A 65 -4.62 1.71 2.29
CA LEU A 65 -4.83 0.38 2.88
C LEU A 65 -3.92 -0.67 2.23
N LEU A 66 -3.78 -0.65 0.90
CA LEU A 66 -2.87 -1.52 0.18
C LEU A 66 -1.42 -1.32 0.64
N GLY A 67 -1.00 -0.07 0.87
CA GLY A 67 0.31 0.26 1.42
C GLY A 67 0.57 -0.33 2.81
N PHE A 68 -0.47 -0.49 3.64
CA PHE A 68 -0.37 -1.23 4.90
C PHE A 68 -0.30 -2.75 4.67
N VAL A 69 -1.18 -3.31 3.82
CA VAL A 69 -1.20 -4.76 3.56
C VAL A 69 0.12 -5.25 2.97
N MET A 70 0.75 -4.47 2.07
CA MET A 70 2.04 -4.81 1.47
C MET A 70 3.23 -4.67 2.43
N ASN A 71 3.01 -4.13 3.64
CA ASN A 71 4.06 -3.90 4.60
C ASN A 71 4.16 -5.07 5.59
N ASN A 72 5.18 -5.90 5.41
CA ASN A 72 5.42 -7.11 6.20
C ASN A 72 5.58 -6.88 7.72
N ASN A 73 5.69 -5.63 8.18
CA ASN A 73 5.81 -5.30 9.60
C ASN A 73 4.47 -4.98 10.27
N VAL A 74 3.35 -4.92 9.52
CA VAL A 74 2.02 -4.62 10.09
C VAL A 74 1.53 -5.70 11.04
N SER A 75 1.73 -6.98 10.71
CA SER A 75 1.33 -8.09 11.57
C SER A 75 2.06 -8.08 12.91
N MET A 76 3.37 -7.82 12.89
CA MET A 76 4.18 -7.66 14.09
C MET A 76 3.68 -6.48 14.96
N LEU A 77 3.34 -5.35 14.34
CA LEU A 77 2.81 -4.18 15.04
C LEU A 77 1.46 -4.48 15.71
N ALA A 78 0.58 -5.22 15.02
CA ALA A 78 -0.73 -5.62 15.52
C ALA A 78 -0.62 -6.60 16.70
N GLU A 79 0.30 -7.56 16.63
CA GLU A 79 0.55 -8.51 17.72
C GLU A 79 1.10 -7.82 18.99
N GLU A 80 2.06 -6.91 18.84
CA GLU A 80 2.59 -6.14 19.98
C GLU A 80 1.55 -5.17 20.56
N TRP A 81 0.66 -4.62 19.74
CA TRP A 81 -0.44 -3.78 20.24
C TRP A 81 -1.46 -4.60 21.04
N LYS A 82 -1.75 -5.83 20.60
CA LYS A 82 -2.67 -6.77 21.26
C LYS A 82 -2.16 -7.24 22.64
N ARG A 83 -0.84 -7.25 22.88
CA ARG A 83 -0.28 -7.62 24.18
C ARG A 83 -0.64 -6.59 25.27
N PRO A 84 -1.10 -7.03 26.46
CA PRO A 84 -1.45 -6.14 27.56
C PRO A 84 -0.25 -5.32 28.07
N THR A 85 -0.53 -4.11 28.55
CA THR A 85 0.45 -3.18 29.12
C THR A 85 1.20 -3.85 30.29
N GLY A 86 2.50 -4.10 30.11
CA GLY A 86 3.36 -4.84 31.05
C GLY A 86 3.99 -6.11 30.46
N LYS A 87 3.40 -6.70 29.42
CA LYS A 87 3.99 -7.84 28.66
C LYS A 87 4.57 -7.44 27.29
N ARG A 88 4.59 -6.15 26.98
CA ARG A 88 5.15 -5.63 25.73
C ARG A 88 6.68 -5.67 25.81
N GLN A 89 7.31 -6.35 24.87
CA GLN A 89 8.76 -6.41 24.77
C GLN A 89 9.38 -5.13 24.18
N LYS A 90 8.55 -4.25 23.60
CA LYS A 90 8.98 -3.01 22.94
C LYS A 90 8.45 -1.78 23.64
N ASP A 91 9.31 -0.79 23.79
CA ASP A 91 8.94 0.54 24.28
C ASP A 91 7.83 1.16 23.41
N ALA A 92 6.84 1.77 24.06
CA ALA A 92 5.73 2.44 23.36
C ALA A 92 6.22 3.55 22.40
N ALA A 93 7.34 4.20 22.72
CA ALA A 93 7.97 5.20 21.85
C ALA A 93 8.48 4.60 20.53
N VAL A 94 9.05 3.39 20.58
CA VAL A 94 9.53 2.66 19.40
C VAL A 94 8.34 2.19 18.54
N LEU A 95 7.28 1.68 19.17
CA LEU A 95 6.06 1.27 18.46
C LEU A 95 5.40 2.45 17.72
N ARG A 96 5.26 3.60 18.39
CA ARG A 96 4.75 4.83 17.75
C ARG A 96 5.61 5.28 16.58
N TYR A 97 6.94 5.23 16.74
CA TYR A 97 7.86 5.58 15.67
C TYR A 97 7.74 4.64 14.47
N MET A 98 7.64 3.32 14.70
CA MET A 98 7.43 2.34 13.64
C MET A 98 6.12 2.63 12.90
N PHE A 99 5.02 2.82 13.62
CA PHE A 99 3.74 3.19 13.02
C PHE A 99 3.82 4.47 12.18
N CYS A 100 4.40 5.55 12.72
CA CYS A 100 4.58 6.80 11.96
C CYS A 100 5.42 6.60 10.70
N SER A 101 6.49 5.82 10.77
CA SER A 101 7.35 5.49 9.62
C SER A 101 6.59 4.70 8.55
N MET A 102 5.74 3.76 8.96
CA MET A 102 4.90 2.96 8.06
C MET A 102 3.80 3.80 7.41
N THR A 103 3.11 4.64 8.18
CA THR A 103 2.09 5.57 7.68
C THR A 103 2.69 6.55 6.66
N GLN A 104 3.87 7.12 6.94
CA GLN A 104 4.57 8.01 6.00
C GLN A 104 4.86 7.35 4.66
N ARG A 105 5.23 6.06 4.67
CA ARG A 105 5.45 5.25 3.47
C ARG A 105 4.16 5.00 2.69
N ALA A 106 3.11 4.57 3.40
CA ALA A 106 1.82 4.25 2.82
C ALA A 106 1.10 5.47 2.20
N LEU A 107 1.40 6.70 2.67
CA LEU A 107 0.80 7.93 2.16
C LEU A 107 1.36 8.42 0.81
N ILE A 108 2.48 7.88 0.32
CA ILE A 108 3.10 8.34 -0.92
C ILE A 108 2.18 8.11 -2.13
N ALA A 109 1.70 6.89 -2.34
CA ALA A 109 0.84 6.57 -3.49
C ALA A 109 -0.50 7.33 -3.47
N PRO A 110 -1.20 7.47 -2.32
CA PRO A 110 -2.36 8.36 -2.16
C PRO A 110 -2.06 9.82 -2.52
N ALA A 111 -0.94 10.37 -2.06
CA ALA A 111 -0.56 11.75 -2.36
C ALA A 111 -0.30 11.96 -3.86
N VAL A 112 0.34 10.98 -4.52
CA VAL A 112 0.55 11.00 -5.97
C VAL A 112 -0.78 10.96 -6.72
N TRP A 113 -1.70 10.07 -6.33
CA TRP A 113 -3.04 10.00 -6.94
C TRP A 113 -3.77 11.34 -6.89
N ILE A 114 -3.85 11.95 -5.69
CA ILE A 114 -4.53 13.24 -5.49
C ILE A 114 -3.87 14.33 -6.34
N SER A 115 -2.54 14.39 -6.35
CA SER A 115 -1.78 15.38 -7.12
C SER A 115 -2.06 15.27 -8.63
N VAL A 116 -1.95 14.05 -9.19
CA VAL A 116 -2.21 13.81 -10.62
C VAL A 116 -3.67 14.09 -10.97
N THR A 117 -4.60 13.69 -10.10
CA THR A 117 -6.04 13.91 -10.30
C THR A 117 -6.39 15.39 -10.34
N LEU A 118 -5.87 16.19 -9.40
CA LEU A 118 -6.09 17.63 -9.32
C LEU A 118 -5.41 18.39 -10.48
N LEU A 119 -4.18 18.03 -10.85
CA LEU A 119 -3.47 18.68 -11.95
C LEU A 119 -4.12 18.41 -13.32
N HIS A 120 -4.72 17.23 -13.49
CA HIS A 120 -5.49 16.89 -14.69
C HIS A 120 -6.89 17.53 -14.69
N GLY A 121 -7.53 17.61 -13.52
CA GLY A 121 -8.71 18.45 -13.28
C GLY A 121 -10.07 17.91 -13.74
N LYS A 122 -10.14 16.77 -14.44
CA LYS A 122 -11.42 16.19 -14.88
C LYS A 122 -12.42 15.93 -13.73
N CYS A 123 -11.94 15.37 -12.62
CA CYS A 123 -12.76 15.10 -11.43
C CYS A 123 -13.28 16.39 -10.78
N PHE A 124 -12.42 17.42 -10.70
CA PHE A 124 -12.77 18.73 -10.15
C PHE A 124 -13.81 19.44 -11.02
N ILE A 125 -13.64 19.42 -12.35
CA ILE A 125 -14.60 19.98 -13.30
C ILE A 125 -15.96 19.31 -13.14
N CYS A 126 -16.01 17.97 -13.09
CA CYS A 126 -17.26 17.24 -12.88
C CYS A 126 -17.90 17.63 -11.55
N ALA A 127 -17.15 17.60 -10.45
CA ALA A 127 -17.66 17.88 -9.11
C ALA A 127 -18.25 19.29 -8.94
N PHE A 128 -17.56 20.31 -9.48
CA PHE A 128 -17.93 21.72 -9.30
C PHE A 128 -18.66 22.33 -10.50
N SER A 129 -19.01 21.54 -11.52
CA SER A 129 -19.73 21.97 -12.71
C SER A 129 -21.01 22.76 -12.39
N THR A 130 -21.79 22.33 -11.39
CA THR A 130 -23.06 22.97 -11.00
C THR A 130 -22.91 24.26 -10.21
N SER A 131 -21.69 24.60 -9.78
CA SER A 131 -21.39 25.71 -8.87
C SER A 131 -20.53 26.79 -9.52
N VAL A 132 -20.52 26.86 -10.85
CA VAL A 132 -19.78 27.86 -11.63
C VAL A 132 -20.41 29.25 -11.42
N PRO A 133 -19.62 30.29 -11.11
CA PRO A 133 -20.14 31.65 -10.94
C PRO A 133 -20.50 32.28 -12.28
N LEU A 134 -21.79 32.24 -12.63
CA LEU A 134 -22.32 32.81 -13.87
C LEU A 134 -22.25 34.34 -13.89
N ASP A 135 -22.24 34.99 -12.73
CA ASP A 135 -22.04 36.41 -12.54
C ASP A 135 -20.68 36.92 -13.04
N LYS A 136 -19.65 36.05 -13.01
CA LYS A 136 -18.29 36.41 -13.42
C LYS A 136 -17.94 35.97 -14.85
N ILE A 137 -18.55 34.88 -15.31
CA ILE A 137 -18.10 34.14 -16.51
C ILE A 137 -19.24 33.92 -17.51
N GLY A 138 -20.49 34.04 -17.07
CA GLY A 138 -21.67 33.88 -17.89
C GLY A 138 -22.00 35.13 -18.70
N ASN A 139 -22.74 34.92 -19.78
CA ASN A 139 -23.36 35.97 -20.56
C ASN A 139 -24.60 36.49 -19.82
N LYS A 140 -24.85 37.80 -19.90
CA LYS A 140 -25.97 38.46 -19.21
C LYS A 140 -27.37 37.97 -19.64
N THR A 141 -27.45 37.24 -20.75
CA THR A 141 -28.68 36.72 -21.36
C THR A 141 -29.31 35.56 -20.58
N GLY A 142 -28.54 34.83 -19.76
CA GLY A 142 -29.02 33.64 -19.02
C GLY A 142 -29.54 33.90 -17.60
N LEU A 143 -29.50 35.14 -17.10
CA LEU A 143 -29.82 35.46 -15.70
C LEU A 143 -31.32 35.36 -15.32
N ASN A 144 -32.22 35.19 -16.29
CA ASN A 144 -33.67 35.15 -16.07
C ASN A 144 -34.25 33.73 -15.91
N LEU A 145 -33.41 32.69 -16.00
CA LEU A 145 -33.86 31.29 -15.85
C LEU A 145 -33.96 30.88 -14.38
N PRO A 146 -34.85 29.92 -14.03
CA PRO A 146 -34.90 29.38 -12.68
C PRO A 146 -33.63 28.59 -12.32
N ASP A 147 -33.15 28.74 -11.08
CA ASP A 147 -31.89 28.12 -10.59
C ASP A 147 -31.78 26.60 -10.85
N LYS A 148 -32.90 25.89 -10.79
CA LYS A 148 -32.94 24.43 -11.04
C LYS A 148 -32.58 24.09 -12.49
N GLU A 149 -33.01 24.92 -13.42
CA GLU A 149 -32.74 24.72 -14.85
C GLU A 149 -31.30 25.11 -15.18
N ILE A 150 -30.83 26.22 -14.61
CA ILE A 150 -29.42 26.61 -14.66
C ILE A 150 -28.51 25.47 -14.16
N LYS A 151 -28.81 24.88 -12.99
CA LYS A 151 -28.05 23.75 -12.45
C LYS A 151 -28.10 22.51 -13.36
N ARG A 152 -29.20 22.24 -14.04
CA ARG A 152 -29.29 21.13 -15.01
C ARG A 152 -28.41 21.37 -16.23
N ILE A 153 -28.38 22.60 -16.74
CA ILE A 153 -27.54 22.97 -17.88
C ILE A 153 -26.06 22.90 -17.48
N LEU A 154 -25.71 23.49 -16.33
CA LEU A 154 -24.35 23.46 -15.77
C LEU A 154 -23.87 22.05 -15.43
N ALA A 155 -24.75 21.14 -15.01
CA ALA A 155 -24.37 19.75 -14.77
C ALA A 155 -23.87 19.03 -16.03
N ARG A 156 -24.30 19.46 -17.22
CA ARG A 156 -23.88 18.89 -18.51
C ARG A 156 -22.60 19.51 -19.07
N LEU A 157 -22.08 20.54 -18.43
CA LEU A 157 -20.86 21.23 -18.83
C LEU A 157 -19.64 20.32 -19.07
N PRO A 158 -19.41 19.25 -18.28
CA PRO A 158 -18.31 18.31 -18.54
C PRO A 158 -18.51 17.42 -19.78
N CYS A 159 -19.73 17.33 -20.33
CA CYS A 159 -20.09 16.45 -21.45
C CYS A 159 -20.35 17.26 -22.72
N LYS A 160 -19.41 17.24 -23.66
CA LYS A 160 -19.48 17.99 -24.93
C LYS A 160 -20.72 17.67 -25.77
N ASP A 161 -21.10 16.41 -25.84
CA ASP A 161 -22.17 15.96 -26.76
C ASP A 161 -23.60 16.33 -26.29
N ILE A 162 -23.76 16.70 -25.01
CA ILE A 162 -25.08 16.93 -24.37
C ILE A 162 -25.21 18.39 -23.88
N TYR A 163 -24.17 19.21 -24.07
CA TYR A 163 -24.13 20.56 -23.54
C TYR A 163 -24.89 21.56 -24.44
N ASN A 164 -26.06 22.00 -23.97
CA ASN A 164 -26.93 22.94 -24.69
C ASN A 164 -26.93 24.36 -24.09
N GLY A 165 -25.92 24.70 -23.29
CA GLY A 165 -25.85 25.95 -22.52
C GLY A 165 -24.97 27.05 -23.09
N HIS A 166 -24.53 26.94 -24.35
CA HIS A 166 -23.54 27.84 -24.96
C HIS A 166 -23.92 29.32 -24.90
N GLU A 167 -25.22 29.64 -24.95
CA GLU A 167 -25.73 31.01 -24.85
C GLU A 167 -25.54 31.60 -23.45
N ILE A 168 -25.60 30.76 -22.41
CA ILE A 168 -25.47 31.15 -20.99
C ILE A 168 -24.00 31.27 -20.61
N VAL A 169 -23.20 30.24 -20.91
CA VAL A 169 -21.76 30.26 -20.66
C VAL A 169 -21.05 29.43 -21.74
N PRO A 170 -20.01 29.97 -22.39
CA PRO A 170 -19.21 29.19 -23.31
C PRO A 170 -18.53 28.04 -22.55
N GLN A 171 -18.73 26.80 -23.02
CA GLN A 171 -18.20 25.60 -22.36
C GLN A 171 -16.69 25.70 -22.12
N GLU A 172 -15.95 26.15 -23.13
CA GLU A 172 -14.50 26.27 -23.05
C GLU A 172 -14.03 27.22 -21.95
N VAL A 173 -14.75 28.32 -21.73
CA VAL A 173 -14.37 29.33 -20.73
C VAL A 173 -14.58 28.76 -19.32
N ALA A 174 -15.71 28.11 -19.08
CA ALA A 174 -16.00 27.49 -17.80
C ALA A 174 -15.07 26.29 -17.51
N GLU A 175 -14.77 25.46 -18.51
CA GLU A 175 -13.79 24.39 -18.37
C GLU A 175 -12.39 24.93 -18.03
N ARG A 176 -11.93 25.98 -18.73
CA ARG A 176 -10.63 26.61 -18.45
C ARG A 176 -10.60 27.22 -17.05
N TYR A 177 -11.68 27.87 -16.63
CA TYR A 177 -11.81 28.43 -15.28
C TYR A 177 -11.70 27.36 -14.19
N LEU A 178 -12.52 26.30 -14.29
CA LEU A 178 -12.50 25.20 -13.32
C LEU A 178 -11.16 24.45 -13.33
N ARG A 179 -10.56 24.25 -14.51
CA ARG A 179 -9.24 23.61 -14.63
C ARG A 179 -8.14 24.44 -13.98
N CYS A 180 -8.17 25.76 -14.16
CA CYS A 180 -7.22 26.69 -13.52
C CYS A 180 -7.28 26.57 -12.00
N ILE A 181 -8.49 26.58 -11.42
CA ILE A 181 -8.69 26.39 -9.98
C ILE A 181 -8.18 25.03 -9.53
N SER A 182 -8.54 23.96 -10.24
CA SER A 182 -8.08 22.61 -9.92
C SER A 182 -6.56 22.51 -9.92
N GLN A 183 -5.88 23.12 -10.90
CA GLN A 183 -4.43 23.15 -10.99
C GLN A 183 -3.81 23.99 -9.87
N ALA A 184 -4.39 25.13 -9.51
CA ALA A 184 -3.93 25.93 -8.39
C ALA A 184 -4.04 25.15 -7.07
N VAL A 185 -5.16 24.45 -6.84
CA VAL A 185 -5.34 23.57 -5.67
C VAL A 185 -4.35 22.40 -5.72
N GLY A 186 -4.12 21.81 -6.89
CA GLY A 186 -3.13 20.74 -7.09
C GLY A 186 -1.71 21.18 -6.75
N TRP A 187 -1.27 22.34 -7.24
CA TRP A 187 0.05 22.90 -6.93
C TRP A 187 0.18 23.30 -5.45
N ALA A 188 -0.86 23.89 -4.86
CA ALA A 188 -0.89 24.19 -3.45
C ALA A 188 -0.76 22.90 -2.61
N PHE A 189 -1.47 21.83 -2.98
CA PHE A 189 -1.36 20.53 -2.33
C PHE A 189 0.06 19.95 -2.42
N VAL A 190 0.67 19.94 -3.61
CA VAL A 190 2.05 19.48 -3.82
C VAL A 190 3.04 20.28 -2.97
N LEU A 191 2.89 21.61 -2.93
CA LEU A 191 3.73 22.49 -2.12
C LEU A 191 3.60 22.19 -0.62
N ILE A 192 2.37 22.07 -0.11
CA ILE A 192 2.10 21.74 1.29
C ILE A 192 2.68 20.38 1.66
N MET A 193 2.45 19.35 0.83
CA MET A 193 2.98 18.01 1.09
C MET A 193 4.51 17.97 1.08
N THR A 194 5.14 18.71 0.17
CA THR A 194 6.60 18.83 0.10
C THR A 194 7.15 19.54 1.33
N PHE A 195 6.50 20.62 1.76
CA PHE A 195 6.88 21.35 2.96
C PHE A 195 6.74 20.50 4.22
N ILE A 196 5.63 19.75 4.36
CA ILE A 196 5.44 18.79 5.46
C ILE A 196 6.55 17.72 5.43
N ALA A 197 6.86 17.16 4.26
CA ALA A 197 7.93 16.17 4.12
C ALA A 197 9.30 16.74 4.49
N PHE A 198 9.57 18.00 4.15
CA PHE A 198 10.78 18.72 4.55
C PHE A 198 10.83 18.92 6.07
N LEU A 199 9.77 19.42 6.68
CA LEU A 199 9.69 19.58 8.14
C LEU A 199 9.88 18.26 8.88
N ILE A 200 9.22 17.18 8.42
CA ILE A 200 9.40 15.84 8.99
C ILE A 200 10.87 15.42 8.90
N ARG A 201 11.52 15.62 7.74
CA ARG A 201 12.93 15.25 7.55
C ARG A 201 13.89 16.13 8.36
N ALA A 202 13.61 17.41 8.53
CA ALA A 202 14.44 18.36 9.26
C ALA A 202 14.32 18.20 10.77
N ILE A 203 13.10 17.96 11.28
CA ILE A 203 12.79 17.88 12.72
C ILE A 203 13.13 16.49 13.28
N ARG A 204 12.99 15.42 12.47
CA ARG A 204 13.23 14.03 12.92
C ARG A 204 14.64 13.83 13.50
N PRO A 205 15.74 14.28 12.88
CA PRO A 205 17.08 14.20 13.47
C PRO A 205 17.23 14.99 14.78
N CYS A 206 16.59 16.16 14.90
CA CYS A 206 16.74 17.05 16.05
C CYS A 206 16.16 16.48 17.35
N PHE A 207 15.11 15.66 17.28
CA PHE A 207 14.43 15.12 18.48
C PHE A 207 14.65 13.61 18.70
N THR A 208 15.10 12.87 17.69
CA THR A 208 15.13 11.39 17.73
C THR A 208 16.49 10.77 17.46
N GLN A 209 17.60 11.45 17.76
CA GLN A 209 18.95 10.99 17.44
C GLN A 209 19.28 9.58 17.99
N ALA A 210 18.93 9.28 19.25
CA ALA A 210 19.12 7.94 19.84
C ALA A 210 18.11 6.89 19.31
N ALA A 211 16.88 7.31 19.00
CA ALA A 211 15.85 6.42 18.44
C ALA A 211 16.07 6.15 16.94
N PHE A 212 16.76 7.05 16.22
CA PHE A 212 17.13 6.90 14.82
C PHE A 212 18.27 5.89 14.66
N LEU A 213 19.31 5.96 15.49
CA LEU A 213 20.37 4.94 15.57
C LEU A 213 19.79 3.57 15.96
N LYS A 214 18.93 3.53 16.99
CA LYS A 214 18.18 2.32 17.36
C LYS A 214 17.27 1.83 16.23
N SER A 215 16.62 2.71 15.47
CA SER A 215 15.76 2.35 14.33
C SER A 215 16.56 1.79 13.15
N LYS A 216 17.74 2.33 12.86
CA LYS A 216 18.62 1.84 11.78
C LYS A 216 19.17 0.46 12.16
N TYR A 217 19.64 0.33 13.40
CA TYR A 217 20.03 -0.96 13.97
C TYR A 217 18.88 -1.97 13.98
N TRP A 218 17.68 -1.57 14.41
CA TRP A 218 16.50 -2.42 14.49
C TRP A 218 16.00 -2.89 13.11
N SER A 219 16.03 -2.01 12.11
CA SER A 219 15.68 -2.38 10.73
C SER A 219 16.67 -3.38 10.15
N HIS A 220 17.97 -3.23 10.43
CA HIS A 220 18.99 -4.17 10.00
C HIS A 220 18.91 -5.49 10.78
N TYR A 221 18.65 -5.41 12.08
CA TYR A 221 18.46 -6.56 12.96
C TYR A 221 17.26 -7.42 12.53
N ILE A 222 16.09 -6.83 12.25
CA ILE A 222 14.90 -7.59 11.79
C ILE A 222 15.16 -8.30 10.45
N ASP A 223 15.89 -7.66 9.54
CA ASP A 223 16.22 -8.25 8.24
C ASP A 223 17.15 -9.46 8.40
N ILE A 224 18.17 -9.32 9.26
CA ILE A 224 19.06 -10.42 9.64
C ILE A 224 18.31 -11.53 10.39
N GLU A 225 17.46 -11.18 11.35
CA GLU A 225 16.68 -12.13 12.15
C GLU A 225 15.76 -12.96 11.27
N ARG A 226 15.04 -12.35 10.32
CA ARG A 226 14.18 -13.06 9.38
C ARG A 226 14.97 -14.01 8.47
N LYS A 227 16.10 -13.55 7.95
CA LYS A 227 16.96 -14.38 7.10
C LYS A 227 17.50 -15.59 7.86
N LEU A 228 18.01 -15.37 9.07
CA LEU A 228 18.54 -16.43 9.92
C LEU A 228 17.45 -17.40 10.36
N PHE A 229 16.24 -16.91 10.66
CA PHE A 229 15.09 -17.74 11.01
C PHE A 229 14.67 -18.64 9.84
N ASP A 230 14.57 -18.11 8.63
CA ASP A 230 14.19 -18.86 7.43
C ASP A 230 15.23 -19.95 7.08
N GLU A 231 16.52 -19.61 7.18
CA GLU A 231 17.62 -20.56 7.01
C GLU A 231 17.55 -21.70 8.06
N THR A 232 17.36 -21.35 9.34
CA THR A 232 17.27 -22.31 10.44
C THR A 232 16.05 -23.22 10.31
N CYS A 233 14.89 -22.67 9.97
CA CYS A 233 13.66 -23.45 9.72
C CYS A 233 13.82 -24.39 8.52
N THR A 234 14.48 -23.93 7.46
CA THR A 234 14.74 -24.75 6.27
C THR A 234 15.67 -25.92 6.60
N GLU A 235 16.69 -25.69 7.42
CA GLU A 235 17.61 -26.75 7.86
C GLU A 235 16.91 -27.78 8.75
N HIS A 236 16.12 -27.33 9.73
CA HIS A 236 15.28 -28.21 10.55
C HIS A 236 14.25 -29.00 9.73
N ALA A 237 13.61 -28.37 8.74
CA ALA A 237 12.67 -29.04 7.86
C ALA A 237 13.37 -30.10 7.00
N LYS A 238 14.58 -29.82 6.50
CA LYS A 238 15.39 -30.79 5.74
C LYS A 238 15.83 -31.97 6.60
N SER A 239 16.29 -31.74 7.83
CA SER A 239 16.72 -32.83 8.71
C SER A 239 15.55 -33.72 9.11
N PHE A 240 14.40 -33.12 9.43
CA PHE A 240 13.17 -33.85 9.70
C PHE A 240 12.70 -34.64 8.48
N ALA A 241 12.67 -34.03 7.29
CA ALA A 241 12.31 -34.72 6.06
C ALA A 241 13.25 -35.89 5.75
N LYS A 242 14.56 -35.74 5.99
CA LYS A 242 15.54 -36.83 5.80
C LYS A 242 15.24 -38.00 6.75
N MET A 243 14.93 -37.73 8.02
CA MET A 243 14.54 -38.76 8.99
C MET A 243 13.24 -39.46 8.57
N CYS A 244 12.20 -38.71 8.19
CA CYS A 244 10.94 -39.30 7.73
C CYS A 244 11.12 -40.16 6.47
N ILE A 245 11.93 -39.71 5.51
CA ILE A 245 12.24 -40.46 4.29
C ILE A 245 13.02 -41.74 4.62
N GLN A 246 14.03 -41.66 5.50
CA GLN A 246 14.79 -42.84 5.93
C GLN A 246 13.90 -43.86 6.65
N GLN A 247 13.08 -43.41 7.62
CA GLN A 247 12.13 -44.29 8.31
C GLN A 247 11.09 -44.89 7.36
N PHE A 248 10.61 -44.12 6.39
CA PHE A 248 9.68 -44.61 5.37
C PHE A 248 10.32 -45.73 4.53
N PHE A 249 11.53 -45.53 4.02
CA PHE A 249 12.23 -46.55 3.24
C PHE A 249 12.70 -47.75 4.06
N GLU A 250 13.08 -47.57 5.33
CA GLU A 250 13.36 -48.69 6.24
C GLU A 250 12.11 -49.53 6.50
N THR A 251 10.96 -48.89 6.67
CA THR A 251 9.67 -49.59 6.85
C THR A 251 9.29 -50.36 5.58
N ILE A 252 9.38 -49.72 4.40
CA ILE A 252 9.12 -50.39 3.13
C ILE A 252 10.11 -51.53 2.85
N ASN A 253 11.40 -51.35 3.15
CA ASN A 253 12.38 -52.42 2.98
C ASN A 253 12.13 -53.58 3.95
N LYS A 254 11.68 -53.31 5.19
CA LYS A 254 11.25 -54.36 6.12
C LYS A 254 10.00 -55.08 5.62
N ASP A 255 9.02 -54.36 5.07
CA ASP A 255 7.81 -54.98 4.51
C ASP A 255 8.11 -55.79 3.23
N MET A 256 9.01 -55.30 2.37
CA MET A 256 9.50 -56.05 1.21
C MET A 256 10.36 -57.24 1.63
N ALA A 257 11.18 -57.11 2.68
CA ALA A 257 11.92 -58.22 3.26
C ALA A 257 10.94 -59.23 3.85
N VAL A 258 9.92 -58.86 4.61
CA VAL A 258 8.89 -59.79 5.12
C VAL A 258 8.08 -60.43 3.97
N GLY A 259 7.82 -59.69 2.88
CA GLY A 259 7.24 -60.21 1.64
C GLY A 259 8.15 -61.21 0.89
N HIS A 260 9.47 -61.09 1.03
CA HIS A 260 10.46 -62.03 0.49
C HIS A 260 10.91 -63.11 1.50
N SER A 261 10.75 -62.89 2.80
CA SER A 261 11.20 -63.73 3.90
C SER A 261 10.17 -64.79 4.28
N HIS A 262 9.00 -64.80 3.62
CA HIS A 262 8.25 -66.04 3.51
C HIS A 262 8.97 -67.09 2.64
N MET A 263 10.16 -66.77 2.12
CA MET A 263 10.98 -67.69 1.33
C MET A 263 12.39 -67.97 1.86
N LEU A 264 12.93 -67.39 2.95
CA LEU A 264 14.19 -67.87 3.58
C LEU A 264 14.45 -67.32 4.99
N GLU A 265 14.88 -68.23 5.85
CA GLU A 265 15.03 -68.22 7.31
C GLU A 265 16.13 -67.31 7.92
N GLU A 266 15.92 -67.00 9.21
CA GLU A 266 16.86 -66.79 10.33
C GLU A 266 18.31 -66.28 10.07
N LYS A 267 18.71 -65.16 10.72
CA LYS A 267 19.71 -65.13 11.83
C LYS A 267 20.11 -63.72 12.34
N GLU A 268 20.11 -63.64 13.68
CA GLU A 268 20.86 -62.86 14.70
C GLU A 268 21.79 -61.63 14.44
N LYS A 269 21.70 -60.69 15.42
CA LYS A 269 22.69 -59.73 16.03
C LYS A 269 23.06 -58.49 15.18
N GLU A 270 23.22 -57.26 15.71
CA GLU A 270 24.04 -56.82 16.85
C GLU A 270 23.73 -55.34 17.27
N GLN A 271 24.18 -54.92 18.46
CA GLN A 271 24.18 -53.56 19.06
C GLN A 271 24.96 -52.55 18.18
N GLU A 272 24.90 -51.21 18.25
CA GLU A 272 24.89 -50.22 19.34
C GLU A 272 24.79 -48.81 18.67
N GLU A 273 24.79 -47.73 19.46
CA GLU A 273 24.84 -46.29 19.06
C GLU A 273 23.53 -45.57 18.75
N ASN A 274 22.86 -45.07 19.80
CA ASN A 274 22.22 -43.75 19.72
C ASN A 274 22.07 -43.09 21.11
N GLU A 275 23.19 -42.75 21.73
CA GLU A 275 23.23 -41.68 22.73
C GLU A 275 23.59 -40.36 22.05
N LYS A 276 22.57 -39.53 21.78
CA LYS A 276 22.63 -38.05 21.85
C LYS A 276 21.26 -37.43 21.56
N LEU A 277 20.32 -37.68 22.49
CA LEU A 277 19.14 -36.84 22.67
C LEU A 277 19.48 -35.77 23.69
N LEU A 278 19.68 -34.53 23.24
CA LEU A 278 19.66 -33.36 24.12
C LEU A 278 18.38 -32.59 23.84
N GLY A 279 17.37 -32.82 24.69
CA GLY A 279 16.25 -31.90 24.92
C GLY A 279 14.93 -32.23 24.23
N ILE A 280 14.15 -33.12 24.82
CA ILE A 280 12.84 -32.89 25.46
C ILE A 280 12.28 -34.29 25.74
N THR A 281 12.58 -34.81 26.93
CA THR A 281 11.96 -36.03 27.45
C THR A 281 11.16 -35.60 28.66
N ASP A 282 9.92 -35.16 28.44
CA ASP A 282 8.90 -35.29 29.47
C ASP A 282 7.51 -35.40 28.83
N GLN A 283 7.10 -36.64 28.59
CA GLN A 283 5.83 -37.00 27.98
C GLN A 283 4.68 -37.06 28.99
N ASN A 284 4.88 -36.55 30.22
CA ASN A 284 3.89 -36.62 31.30
C ASN A 284 3.14 -35.30 31.59
N THR A 285 3.10 -34.34 30.65
CA THR A 285 2.30 -33.11 30.81
C THR A 285 1.21 -32.87 29.75
N MET A 286 0.88 -33.86 28.90
CA MET A 286 -0.39 -33.82 28.16
C MET A 286 -1.53 -34.21 29.11
N ASN A 287 -2.14 -33.20 29.71
CA ASN A 287 -3.33 -33.36 30.54
C ASN A 287 -4.53 -33.86 29.72
N LYS A 288 -5.23 -34.80 30.39
CA LYS A 288 -6.63 -35.18 30.21
C LYS A 288 -7.58 -33.98 30.19
#